data_AF-A0A520ETK9-F1
#
_entry.id   AF-A0A520ETK9-F1
#
_cell.length_a   1.000
_cell.length_b   1.000
_cell.length_c   1.000
_cell.angle_alpha   90.00
_cell.angle_beta   90.00
_cell.angle_gamma   90.00
#
_symmetry.space_group_name_H-M   'P 1'
#
loop_
_entity.id
_entity.type
_entity.pdbx_description
1 polymer ?
#
loop_
_entity_poly.entity_id
_entity_poly.type
_entity_poly.pdbx_seq_one_letter_code
_entity_poly.pdbx_strand_id
1 'polypeptide(L)'
;MDATEAPSASLPEVDGPCDPGVDNHGTSADGTFLKCTYAGSTRAHWVQSAPIIDGNAEPGSECDPAARGIAVSPDGFDMFCVSDGANGGGYWSPGP
;
A
#
# COMPACT_ATOMS: atom_id res chain seq x y z
N MET A 1 14.65 37.84 -3.26
CA MET A 1 14.83 36.53 -3.92
C MET A 1 13.77 35.63 -3.32
N ASP A 2 12.86 35.18 -4.18
CA ASP A 2 11.64 34.45 -3.86
C ASP A 2 11.99 33.07 -3.29
N ALA A 3 11.67 32.84 -2.02
CA ALA A 3 11.74 31.53 -1.41
C ALA A 3 10.31 31.00 -1.34
N THR A 4 9.85 30.37 -2.42
CA THR A 4 8.71 29.46 -2.36
C THR A 4 9.17 28.26 -1.53
N GLU A 5 8.97 28.33 -0.22
CA GLU A 5 9.08 27.20 0.68
C GLU A 5 7.97 26.22 0.28
N ALA A 6 8.31 25.19 -0.50
CA ALA A 6 7.39 24.09 -0.75
C ALA A 6 6.94 23.58 0.63
N PRO A 7 5.63 23.40 0.88
CA PRO A 7 5.18 22.89 2.17
C PRO A 7 5.95 21.59 2.41
N SER A 8 6.70 21.53 3.51
CA SER A 8 7.32 20.30 3.96
C SER A 8 6.18 19.30 4.08
N ALA A 9 6.08 18.36 3.13
CA ALA A 9 5.02 17.37 3.15
C ALA A 9 5.17 16.63 4.47
N SER A 10 4.22 16.84 5.38
CA SER A 10 4.17 16.11 6.63
C SER A 10 4.11 14.63 6.29
N LEU A 11 4.94 13.83 6.95
CA LEU A 11 4.88 12.38 6.79
C LEU A 11 3.46 11.91 7.13
N PRO A 12 2.96 10.87 6.45
CA PRO A 12 1.63 10.35 6.72
C PRO A 12 1.55 9.78 8.14
N GLU A 13 0.43 10.03 8.82
CA GLU A 13 0.18 9.56 10.19
C GLU A 13 -1.15 8.81 10.21
N VAL A 14 -1.26 7.77 11.03
CA VAL A 14 -2.51 6.99 11.19
C VAL A 14 -3.68 7.92 11.55
N ASP A 15 -4.82 7.71 10.91
CA ASP A 15 -6.04 8.53 10.97
C ASP A 15 -5.87 9.97 10.46
N GLY A 16 -4.68 10.34 10.00
CA GLY A 16 -4.40 11.60 9.34
C GLY A 16 -5.13 11.71 7.99
N PRO A 17 -5.44 12.94 7.54
CA PRO A 17 -6.09 13.14 6.25
C PRO A 17 -5.18 12.72 5.10
N CYS A 18 -5.78 12.26 4.01
CA CYS A 18 -5.08 11.92 2.77
C CYS A 18 -6.01 12.11 1.56
N ASP A 19 -5.43 12.22 0.36
CA ASP A 19 -6.17 12.29 -0.91
C ASP A 19 -5.95 11.00 -1.72
N PRO A 20 -6.93 10.10 -1.87
CA PRO A 20 -6.73 8.82 -2.55
C PRO A 20 -6.46 8.95 -4.06
N GLY A 21 -6.66 10.14 -4.64
CA GLY A 21 -6.29 10.42 -6.04
C GLY A 21 -4.82 10.79 -6.22
N VAL A 22 -4.12 11.13 -5.13
CA VAL A 22 -2.71 11.54 -5.11
C VAL A 22 -1.87 10.59 -4.26
N ASP A 23 -2.37 10.30 -3.07
CA ASP A 23 -1.83 9.42 -2.06
C ASP A 23 -2.38 8.00 -2.24
N ASN A 24 -1.48 7.04 -2.46
CA ASN A 24 -1.85 5.62 -2.50
C ASN A 24 -1.33 4.92 -1.24
N HIS A 25 0.00 4.86 -1.12
CA HIS A 25 0.70 4.31 0.04
C HIS A 25 1.66 5.34 0.59
N GLY A 26 1.98 5.21 1.87
CA GLY A 26 2.95 6.02 2.55
C GLY A 26 3.64 5.27 3.68
N THR A 27 4.73 5.83 4.17
CA THR A 27 5.42 5.33 5.36
C THR A 27 5.47 6.45 6.39
N SER A 28 4.95 6.16 7.58
CA SER A 28 5.00 7.06 8.73
C SER A 28 6.44 7.26 9.23
N ALA A 29 6.66 8.29 10.05
CA ALA A 29 7.97 8.59 10.64
C ALA A 29 8.56 7.42 11.46
N ASP A 30 7.70 6.58 12.05
CA ASP A 30 8.08 5.40 12.84
C ASP A 30 8.32 4.14 11.98
N GLY A 31 8.13 4.22 10.66
CA GLY A 31 8.30 3.10 9.72
C GLY A 31 7.04 2.28 9.47
N THR A 32 5.90 2.64 10.08
CA THR A 32 4.61 2.01 9.79
C THR A 32 4.18 2.27 8.34
N PHE A 33 3.80 1.21 7.63
CA PHE A 33 3.22 1.31 6.28
C PHE A 33 1.74 1.69 6.38
N LEU A 34 1.34 2.65 5.55
CA LEU A 34 0.02 3.24 5.55
C LEU A 34 -0.60 3.17 4.15
N LYS A 35 -1.91 2.96 4.11
CA LYS A 35 -2.75 3.07 2.91
C LYS A 35 -3.67 4.27 3.05
N CYS A 36 -3.77 5.11 2.02
CA CYS A 36 -4.81 6.13 1.96
C CYS A 36 -6.10 5.49 1.45
N THR A 37 -7.15 5.47 2.27
CA THR A 37 -8.44 4.89 1.90
C THR A 37 -9.57 5.42 2.76
N TYR A 38 -10.80 5.08 2.41
CA TYR A 38 -11.99 5.45 3.17
C TYR A 38 -12.23 4.56 4.39
N ALA A 39 -11.81 3.28 4.38
CA ALA A 39 -11.91 2.35 5.52
C ALA A 39 -13.19 2.46 6.39
N GLY A 40 -14.38 2.46 5.76
CA GLY A 40 -15.66 2.58 6.46
C GLY A 40 -16.07 4.01 6.87
N SER A 41 -15.25 5.00 6.54
CA SER A 41 -15.52 6.44 6.68
C SER A 41 -16.03 7.04 5.37
N THR A 42 -16.62 8.23 5.47
CA THR A 42 -16.98 9.07 4.30
C THR A 42 -15.82 9.95 3.84
N ARG A 43 -14.72 9.96 4.59
CA ARG A 43 -13.50 10.72 4.28
C ARG A 43 -12.31 9.79 4.23
N ALA A 44 -11.45 9.98 3.24
CA ALA A 44 -10.20 9.26 3.16
C ALA A 44 -9.25 9.68 4.29
N HIS A 45 -8.56 8.70 4.83
CA HIS A 45 -7.56 8.86 5.87
C HIS A 45 -6.52 7.74 5.75
N TRP A 46 -5.37 7.96 6.36
CA TRP A 46 -4.32 6.96 6.43
C TRP A 46 -4.68 5.87 7.42
N VAL A 47 -4.68 4.62 6.96
CA VAL A 47 -4.85 3.45 7.83
C VAL A 47 -3.61 2.57 7.77
N GLN A 48 -3.35 1.85 8.86
CA GLN A 48 -2.24 0.92 8.90
C GLN A 48 -2.42 -0.20 7.87
N SER A 49 -1.39 -0.45 7.07
CA SER A 49 -1.34 -1.50 6.06
C SER A 49 -0.24 -2.50 6.38
N ALA A 50 -0.28 -3.65 5.70
CA ALA A 50 0.86 -4.55 5.64
C ALA A 50 2.03 -3.88 4.90
N PRO A 51 3.29 -4.29 5.17
CA PRO A 51 4.44 -3.79 4.43
C PRO A 51 4.38 -4.19 2.96
N ILE A 52 4.90 -3.33 2.09
CA ILE A 52 5.05 -3.61 0.66
C ILE A 52 6.32 -4.43 0.46
N ILE A 53 6.17 -5.64 -0.09
CA ILE A 53 7.27 -6.57 -0.34
C ILE A 53 7.66 -6.66 -1.82
N ASP A 54 6.78 -6.22 -2.73
CA ASP A 54 7.05 -6.09 -4.16
C ASP A 54 6.24 -4.92 -4.74
N GLY A 55 6.87 -4.07 -5.56
CA GLY A 55 6.26 -2.88 -6.15
C GLY A 55 5.79 -3.06 -7.60
N ASN A 56 5.91 -4.26 -8.18
CA ASN A 56 5.55 -4.51 -9.57
C ASN A 56 4.96 -5.92 -9.78
N ALA A 57 4.03 -6.32 -8.92
CA ALA A 57 3.40 -7.64 -9.00
C ALA A 57 2.25 -7.68 -10.02
N GLU A 58 2.41 -8.48 -11.07
CA GLU A 58 1.35 -8.74 -12.05
C GLU A 58 0.31 -9.73 -11.51
N PRO A 59 -1.00 -9.55 -11.79
CA PRO A 59 -2.01 -10.54 -11.44
C PRO A 59 -1.69 -11.92 -12.03
N GLY A 60 -1.69 -12.94 -11.18
CA GLY A 60 -1.40 -14.34 -11.55
C GLY A 60 0.08 -14.70 -11.60
N SER A 61 1.00 -13.75 -11.42
CA SER A 61 2.42 -14.09 -11.30
C SER A 61 2.72 -14.77 -9.96
N GLU A 62 3.81 -15.54 -9.93
CA GLU A 62 4.19 -16.34 -8.76
C GLU A 62 4.54 -15.46 -7.55
N CYS A 63 4.19 -15.93 -6.36
CA CYS A 63 4.56 -15.31 -5.09
C CYS A 63 4.85 -16.38 -4.04
N ASP A 64 5.64 -16.01 -3.03
CA ASP A 64 5.88 -16.85 -1.86
C ASP A 64 4.78 -16.58 -0.80
N PRO A 65 3.86 -17.53 -0.54
CA PRO A 65 2.81 -17.36 0.46
C PRO A 65 3.33 -17.29 1.91
N ALA A 66 4.60 -17.63 2.16
CA ALA A 66 5.24 -17.45 3.45
C ALA A 66 5.66 -15.99 3.70
N ALA A 67 5.79 -15.17 2.65
CA ALA A 67 6.14 -13.76 2.77
C ALA A 67 5.01 -12.98 3.45
N ARG A 68 5.38 -12.14 4.42
CA ARG A 68 4.44 -11.35 5.24
C ARG A 68 4.34 -9.94 4.66
N GLY A 69 3.35 -9.68 3.84
CA GLY A 69 3.15 -8.36 3.24
C GLY A 69 2.12 -8.35 2.13
N ILE A 70 2.03 -7.21 1.44
CA ILE A 70 1.32 -7.04 0.18
C ILE A 70 2.31 -6.67 -0.92
N ALA A 71 1.90 -6.84 -2.17
CA ALA A 71 2.57 -6.22 -3.29
C ALA A 71 1.70 -5.12 -3.90
N VAL A 72 2.27 -4.34 -4.82
CA VAL A 72 1.55 -3.34 -5.60
C VAL A 72 1.73 -3.66 -7.08
N SER A 73 0.64 -3.64 -7.83
CA SER A 73 0.66 -3.81 -9.29
C SER A 73 1.18 -2.55 -9.99
N PRO A 74 1.59 -2.63 -11.28
CA PRO A 74 2.01 -1.46 -12.05
C PRO A 74 0.94 -0.35 -12.10
N ASP A 75 -0.34 -0.73 -12.01
CA ASP A 75 -1.48 0.18 -12.00
C ASP A 75 -1.81 0.74 -10.60
N GLY A 76 -1.06 0.34 -9.57
CA GLY A 76 -1.21 0.85 -8.20
C GLY A 76 -2.20 0.10 -7.31
N PHE A 77 -2.76 -1.02 -7.77
CA PHE A 77 -3.65 -1.86 -6.96
C PHE A 77 -2.87 -2.71 -5.96
N ASP A 78 -3.46 -2.91 -4.78
CA ASP A 78 -2.92 -3.80 -3.74
C ASP A 78 -3.08 -5.24 -4.18
N MET A 79 -2.00 -6.01 -4.05
CA MET A 79 -1.92 -7.40 -4.44
C MET A 79 -1.66 -8.27 -3.21
N PHE A 80 -2.46 -9.33 -3.09
CA PHE A 80 -2.37 -10.31 -2.02
C PHE A 80 -1.83 -11.61 -2.58
N CYS A 81 -0.86 -12.22 -1.89
CA CYS A 81 -0.35 -13.53 -2.26
C CYS A 81 -1.35 -14.58 -1.78
N VAL A 82 -2.02 -15.23 -2.72
CA VAL A 82 -2.98 -16.31 -2.44
C VAL A 82 -2.25 -17.63 -2.65
N SER A 83 -2.24 -18.49 -1.63
CA SER A 83 -1.65 -19.83 -1.78
C SER A 83 -2.48 -20.66 -2.74
N ASP A 84 -1.81 -21.33 -3.70
CA ASP A 84 -2.48 -22.24 -4.64
C ASP A 84 -2.71 -23.65 -4.04
N GLY A 85 -2.23 -23.90 -2.82
CA GLY A 85 -2.42 -25.16 -2.11
C GLY A 85 -1.59 -26.33 -2.65
N ALA A 86 -0.88 -26.18 -3.78
CA ALA A 86 0.03 -27.18 -4.31
C ALA A 86 1.50 -26.77 -4.04
N ASN A 87 2.22 -27.59 -3.29
CA ASN A 87 3.67 -27.49 -3.08
C ASN A 87 4.21 -26.20 -2.42
N GLY A 88 3.34 -25.40 -1.79
CA GLY A 88 3.76 -24.21 -1.03
C GLY A 88 3.98 -22.96 -1.88
N GLY A 89 3.50 -22.95 -3.13
CA GLY A 89 3.45 -21.75 -3.95
C GLY A 89 2.26 -20.85 -3.65
N GLY A 90 2.24 -19.71 -4.32
CA GLY A 90 1.12 -18.80 -4.40
C GLY A 90 1.15 -17.98 -5.68
N TYR A 91 0.06 -17.24 -5.92
CA TYR A 91 -0.04 -16.26 -6.99
C TYR A 91 -0.56 -14.93 -6.48
N TRP A 92 -0.10 -13.85 -7.08
CA TRP A 92 -0.59 -12.52 -6.79
C TRP A 92 -2.02 -12.35 -7.31
N SER A 93 -2.94 -11.93 -6.44
CA SER A 93 -4.32 -11.59 -6.79
C SER A 93 -4.63 -10.17 -6.34
N PRO A 94 -5.38 -9.37 -7.12
CA PRO A 94 -5.89 -8.09 -6.65
C PRO A 94 -6.70 -8.25 -5.36
N GLY A 95 -6.59 -7.27 -4.47
CA GLY A 95 -7.47 -7.14 -3.31
C GLY A 95 -8.94 -6.99 -3.69
N PRO A 96 -9.87 -7.33 -2.78
CA PRO A 96 -11.30 -7.14 -2.96
C PRO A 96 -11.72 -5.66 -3.01
#